data_AF-C6C7T6-F1
#
_entry.id   AF-C6C7T6-F1
#
_cell.length_a   1.000
_cell.length_b   1.000
_cell.length_c   1.000
_cell.angle_alpha   90.00
_cell.angle_beta   90.00
_cell.angle_gamma   90.00
#
_symmetry.space_group_name_H-M   'P 1'
#
loop_
_entity.id
_entity.type
_entity.pdbx_description
1 polymer ?
#
loop_
_entity_poly.entity_id
_entity_poly.type
_entity_poly.pdbx_seq_one_letter_code
_entity_poly.pdbx_strand_id
1 'polypeptide(L)'
;MTQTFIPGKDAALEDSIARFQRQLQDLGFNIEEASWLNPVPNVWSVHIRDRDCALCFTNGKGATKKAALASALGEYFERLSTNYFFADFYLGNAIANSDFVHYPDEKWFAIPDNDSLPAGILDERLHRFYDPDQQLTASELVDLQSGNAERGICALPFTRQSDHQTVYIPMNIIGNLYVSNGMSAGNTRNEARVQGLSEVFERYVKNRIIAEAISLPEIPSDVLARYPGVVEAIATLEQEGFPIFAYDASLGGRYPVICVVLFNPANGTCFASFGAHPDFGVALERTVTELLQGRGLKDLDVFTPPTFDNDEVAEHTNLETHFIDSSGLISWDLFRKTADYAFADWSFSGTTEQEFATLMAIFRQEDKEVYIADYEHLSVYACRILVPGMSDIYPEEDLLLANNSMGAHLRDTLLALPDSQWEQGEYLNLLQQLDDEGLDDFTRVRELLGIATGKDNGWFTLRVGELKSMLALAGGDLEQALSWAEWSLDFNQSVFSAERGNYYRCLQTLLQLALEPEREPALYYDAFVRMYGQDAVDAASAAITGEQSFYGLFAIDSDLTALKAHQSLLAAYEKLQNAKRRHWQNA
;
A
#
# COMPACT_ATOMS: atom_id res chain seq x y z
N MET A 1 -39.60 -2.35 -3.28
CA MET A 1 -38.18 -2.80 -3.22
C MET A 1 -37.95 -3.32 -1.81
N THR A 2 -37.20 -4.41 -1.64
CA THR A 2 -36.81 -4.91 -0.31
C THR A 2 -35.68 -4.02 0.22
N GLN A 3 -35.78 -3.54 1.46
CA GLN A 3 -34.73 -2.79 2.14
C GLN A 3 -34.11 -3.65 3.25
N THR A 4 -32.79 -3.73 3.26
CA THR A 4 -32.01 -4.50 4.22
C THR A 4 -31.14 -3.56 5.04
N PHE A 5 -31.39 -3.46 6.35
CA PHE A 5 -30.58 -2.72 7.30
C PHE A 5 -29.69 -3.68 8.08
N ILE A 6 -28.40 -3.37 8.15
CA ILE A 6 -27.42 -4.13 8.93
C ILE A 6 -26.91 -3.26 10.09
N PRO A 7 -26.45 -3.85 11.22
CA PRO A 7 -25.94 -3.08 12.35
C PRO A 7 -24.77 -2.16 11.95
N GLY A 8 -24.72 -0.96 12.55
CA GLY A 8 -23.67 0.03 12.30
C GLY A 8 -23.79 0.80 10.97
N LYS A 9 -24.89 0.65 10.21
CA LYS A 9 -25.14 1.41 8.97
C LYS A 9 -26.39 2.29 9.06
N ASP A 10 -26.24 3.52 8.60
CA ASP A 10 -27.27 4.58 8.62
C ASP A 10 -28.21 4.52 7.39
N ALA A 11 -27.96 3.62 6.44
CA ALA A 11 -28.81 3.40 5.26
C ALA A 11 -28.97 1.92 4.92
N ALA A 12 -30.02 1.59 4.16
CA ALA A 12 -30.21 0.25 3.63
C ALA A 12 -29.17 -0.08 2.56
N LEU A 13 -28.73 -1.35 2.49
CA LEU A 13 -27.72 -1.81 1.54
C LEU A 13 -28.09 -1.49 0.08
N GLU A 14 -29.36 -1.67 -0.28
CA GLU A 14 -29.85 -1.41 -1.63
C GLU A 14 -29.76 0.07 -2.01
N ASP A 15 -29.99 0.96 -1.05
CA ASP A 15 -29.93 2.41 -1.25
C ASP A 15 -28.48 2.87 -1.41
N SER A 16 -27.56 2.34 -0.58
CA SER A 16 -26.11 2.60 -0.70
C SER A 16 -25.57 2.14 -2.06
N ILE A 17 -25.85 0.90 -2.46
CA ILE A 17 -25.40 0.35 -3.75
C ILE A 17 -25.91 1.20 -4.91
N ALA A 18 -27.21 1.49 -4.95
CA ALA A 18 -27.81 2.26 -6.04
C ALA A 18 -27.27 3.70 -6.10
N ARG A 19 -27.03 4.33 -4.94
CA ARG A 19 -26.42 5.66 -4.85
C ARG A 19 -24.98 5.63 -5.35
N PHE A 20 -24.14 4.73 -4.83
CA PHE A 20 -22.72 4.68 -5.16
C PHE A 20 -22.48 4.35 -6.63
N GLN A 21 -23.19 3.36 -7.18
CA GLN A 21 -23.09 3.02 -8.61
C GLN A 21 -23.46 4.21 -9.52
N ARG A 22 -24.53 4.93 -9.17
CA ARG A 22 -24.95 6.12 -9.92
C ARG A 22 -23.89 7.23 -9.83
N GLN A 23 -23.39 7.52 -8.64
CA GLN A 23 -22.38 8.56 -8.45
C GLN A 23 -21.07 8.25 -9.21
N LEU A 24 -20.61 7.00 -9.20
CA LEU A 24 -19.44 6.59 -10.01
C LEU A 24 -19.70 6.81 -11.50
N GLN A 25 -20.88 6.43 -12.00
CA GLN A 25 -21.26 6.65 -13.38
C GLN A 25 -21.34 8.14 -13.74
N ASP A 26 -21.92 8.98 -12.89
CA ASP A 26 -22.03 10.43 -13.09
C ASP A 26 -20.65 11.12 -13.09
N LEU A 27 -19.69 10.57 -12.33
CA LEU A 27 -18.28 10.98 -12.31
C LEU A 27 -17.48 10.43 -13.51
N GLY A 28 -18.08 9.52 -14.30
CA GLY A 28 -17.45 8.92 -15.48
C GLY A 28 -16.56 7.70 -15.19
N PHE A 29 -16.68 7.07 -14.03
CA PHE A 29 -15.98 5.82 -13.70
C PHE A 29 -16.79 4.60 -14.15
N ASN A 30 -16.16 3.70 -14.91
CA ASN A 30 -16.82 2.53 -15.50
C ASN A 30 -16.48 1.27 -14.71
N ILE A 31 -17.11 1.14 -13.54
CA ILE A 31 -16.78 0.07 -12.59
C ILE A 31 -17.45 -1.26 -12.98
N GLU A 32 -16.67 -2.33 -12.96
CA GLU A 32 -17.17 -3.70 -13.14
C GLU A 32 -16.87 -4.59 -11.93
N GLU A 33 -17.79 -5.53 -11.66
CA GLU A 33 -17.59 -6.62 -10.71
C GLU A 33 -16.81 -7.74 -11.41
N ALA A 34 -15.53 -7.89 -11.07
CA ALA A 34 -14.60 -8.75 -11.78
C ALA A 34 -14.61 -10.20 -11.26
N SER A 35 -14.72 -10.41 -9.95
CA SER A 35 -14.85 -11.75 -9.36
C SER A 35 -15.64 -11.72 -8.06
N TRP A 36 -16.30 -12.85 -7.76
CA TRP A 36 -17.13 -13.05 -6.57
C TRP A 36 -16.74 -14.34 -5.87
N LEU A 37 -16.68 -14.31 -4.55
CA LEU A 37 -16.45 -15.48 -3.71
C LEU A 37 -17.51 -15.57 -2.60
N ASN A 38 -17.85 -16.81 -2.26
CA ASN A 38 -18.66 -17.18 -1.10
C ASN A 38 -18.11 -18.53 -0.56
N PRO A 39 -16.91 -18.53 0.04
CA PRO A 39 -16.19 -19.76 0.38
C PRO A 39 -16.88 -20.58 1.47
N VAL A 40 -17.58 -19.93 2.40
CA VAL A 40 -18.37 -20.54 3.47
C VAL A 40 -19.70 -19.76 3.66
N PRO A 41 -20.72 -20.31 4.33
CA PRO A 41 -21.95 -19.58 4.62
C PRO A 41 -21.67 -18.25 5.32
N ASN A 42 -22.45 -17.23 4.96
CA ASN A 42 -22.39 -15.90 5.57
C ASN A 42 -21.02 -15.20 5.42
N VAL A 43 -20.21 -15.55 4.43
CA VAL A 43 -18.95 -14.84 4.13
C VAL A 43 -18.84 -14.63 2.62
N TRP A 44 -18.98 -13.38 2.19
CA TRP A 44 -18.88 -12.98 0.78
C TRP A 44 -17.73 -12.02 0.58
N SER A 45 -17.08 -12.11 -0.59
CA SER A 45 -16.20 -11.07 -1.08
C SER A 45 -16.38 -10.82 -2.58
N VAL A 46 -16.02 -9.61 -3.01
CA VAL A 46 -16.09 -9.19 -4.42
C VAL A 46 -14.89 -8.31 -4.75
N HIS A 47 -14.29 -8.53 -5.91
CA HIS A 47 -13.31 -7.65 -6.50
C HIS A 47 -14.00 -6.75 -7.54
N ILE A 48 -13.84 -5.42 -7.42
CA ILE A 48 -14.35 -4.46 -8.39
C ILE A 48 -13.21 -3.59 -8.93
N ARG A 49 -13.30 -3.15 -10.18
CA ARG A 49 -12.26 -2.33 -10.83
C ARG A 49 -12.82 -1.38 -11.88
N ASP A 50 -12.08 -0.33 -12.21
CA ASP A 50 -12.36 0.49 -13.40
C ASP A 50 -11.93 -0.27 -14.67
N ARG A 51 -12.83 -0.32 -15.65
CA ARG A 51 -12.52 -0.85 -16.99
C ARG A 51 -11.48 -0.01 -17.72
N ASP A 52 -11.45 1.29 -17.44
CA ASP A 52 -10.59 2.24 -18.16
C ASP A 52 -9.19 2.34 -17.52
N CYS A 53 -9.03 1.90 -16.27
CA CYS A 53 -7.77 1.93 -15.53
C CYS A 53 -7.65 0.75 -14.56
N ALA A 54 -6.86 -0.26 -14.96
CA ALA A 54 -6.69 -1.50 -14.18
C ALA A 54 -5.99 -1.30 -12.82
N LEU A 55 -5.35 -0.16 -12.58
CA LEU A 55 -4.74 0.20 -11.29
C LEU A 55 -5.76 0.65 -10.25
N CYS A 56 -6.99 0.98 -10.65
CA CYS A 56 -8.04 1.49 -9.77
C CYS A 56 -9.06 0.38 -9.45
N PHE A 57 -8.82 -0.34 -8.36
CA PHE A 57 -9.66 -1.45 -7.91
C PHE A 57 -9.79 -1.49 -6.38
N THR A 58 -10.86 -2.09 -5.90
CA THR A 58 -11.11 -2.31 -4.45
C THR A 58 -11.73 -3.67 -4.22
N ASN A 59 -11.70 -4.11 -2.96
CA ASN A 59 -12.31 -5.36 -2.55
C ASN A 59 -13.42 -5.10 -1.53
N GLY A 60 -14.53 -5.81 -1.67
CA GLY A 60 -15.62 -5.78 -0.72
C GLY A 60 -15.69 -7.06 0.09
N LYS A 61 -16.14 -6.94 1.33
CA LYS A 61 -16.40 -8.07 2.22
C LYS A 61 -17.71 -7.87 2.98
N GLY A 62 -18.36 -8.95 3.40
CA GLY A 62 -19.52 -8.89 4.28
C GLY A 62 -20.31 -10.19 4.38
N ALA A 63 -21.27 -10.24 5.30
CA ALA A 63 -22.03 -11.47 5.52
C ALA A 63 -23.03 -11.85 4.41
N THR A 64 -23.29 -10.94 3.47
CA THR A 64 -24.15 -11.20 2.32
C THR A 64 -23.54 -10.62 1.06
N LYS A 65 -23.98 -11.12 -0.10
CA LYS A 65 -23.58 -10.58 -1.41
C LYS A 65 -23.78 -9.06 -1.51
N LYS A 66 -24.91 -8.53 -1.03
CA LYS A 66 -25.18 -7.07 -1.05
C LYS A 66 -24.24 -6.31 -0.12
N ALA A 67 -23.96 -6.83 1.08
CA ALA A 67 -23.04 -6.20 2.02
C ALA A 67 -21.62 -6.11 1.42
N ALA A 68 -21.15 -7.19 0.78
CA ALA A 68 -19.87 -7.19 0.08
C ALA A 68 -19.83 -6.16 -1.07
N LEU A 69 -20.88 -6.05 -1.89
CA LEU A 69 -20.92 -5.03 -2.96
C LEU A 69 -20.94 -3.60 -2.40
N ALA A 70 -21.74 -3.35 -1.37
CA ALA A 70 -21.78 -2.04 -0.70
C ALA A 70 -20.41 -1.68 -0.09
N SER A 71 -19.72 -2.66 0.50
CA SER A 71 -18.36 -2.52 1.02
C SER A 71 -17.37 -2.15 -0.08
N ALA A 72 -17.36 -2.88 -1.20
CA ALA A 72 -16.43 -2.61 -2.30
C ALA A 72 -16.61 -1.21 -2.88
N LEU A 73 -17.87 -0.81 -3.10
CA LEU A 73 -18.21 0.52 -3.61
C LEU A 73 -17.88 1.63 -2.60
N GLY A 74 -18.11 1.39 -1.31
CA GLY A 74 -17.70 2.28 -0.23
C GLY A 74 -16.19 2.50 -0.22
N GLU A 75 -15.41 1.41 -0.24
CA GLU A 75 -13.95 1.46 -0.34
C GLU A 75 -13.51 2.17 -1.62
N TYR A 76 -14.23 2.01 -2.74
CA TYR A 76 -13.92 2.74 -3.98
C TYR A 76 -14.04 4.25 -3.78
N PHE A 77 -15.11 4.73 -3.14
CA PHE A 77 -15.27 6.16 -2.81
C PHE A 77 -14.26 6.65 -1.79
N GLU A 78 -13.90 5.82 -0.82
CA GLU A 78 -12.83 6.11 0.14
C GLU A 78 -11.52 6.38 -0.61
N ARG A 79 -11.06 5.43 -1.44
CA ARG A 79 -9.78 5.55 -2.17
C ARG A 79 -9.78 6.63 -3.24
N LEU A 80 -10.92 6.88 -3.89
CA LEU A 80 -11.04 8.03 -4.81
C LEU A 80 -10.97 9.36 -4.05
N SER A 81 -11.70 9.49 -2.94
CA SER A 81 -11.78 10.76 -2.20
C SER A 81 -10.45 11.14 -1.58
N THR A 82 -9.63 10.16 -1.19
CA THR A 82 -8.30 10.36 -0.59
C THR A 82 -7.16 10.36 -1.61
N ASN A 83 -7.47 10.30 -2.92
CA ASN A 83 -6.51 10.15 -4.02
C ASN A 83 -5.60 8.91 -3.88
N TYR A 84 -6.01 7.88 -3.13
CA TYR A 84 -5.09 6.81 -2.73
C TYR A 84 -4.67 5.87 -3.87
N PHE A 85 -5.49 5.71 -4.92
CA PHE A 85 -5.06 4.97 -6.12
C PHE A 85 -3.84 5.60 -6.83
N PHE A 86 -3.53 6.85 -6.50
CA PHE A 86 -2.50 7.67 -7.13
C PHE A 86 -1.30 7.89 -6.21
N ALA A 87 -1.33 7.36 -4.99
CA ALA A 87 -0.37 7.65 -3.92
C ALA A 87 1.07 7.17 -4.22
N ASP A 88 1.21 6.13 -5.04
CA ASP A 88 2.51 5.54 -5.40
C ASP A 88 3.02 6.03 -6.77
N PHE A 89 2.40 7.09 -7.32
CA PHE A 89 2.71 7.56 -8.67
C PHE A 89 3.01 9.05 -8.70
N TYR A 90 4.04 9.41 -9.47
CA TYR A 90 4.25 10.76 -9.98
C TYR A 90 3.17 11.08 -11.01
N LEU A 91 2.59 12.28 -10.99
CA LEU A 91 1.44 12.63 -11.83
C LEU A 91 1.79 13.48 -13.06
N GLY A 92 3.08 13.66 -13.34
CA GLY A 92 3.54 14.38 -14.51
C GLY A 92 3.57 15.90 -14.34
N ASN A 93 4.35 16.55 -15.21
CA ASN A 93 4.67 17.96 -15.09
C ASN A 93 3.45 18.88 -15.21
N ALA A 94 2.46 18.48 -16.03
CA ALA A 94 1.23 19.24 -16.21
C ALA A 94 0.39 19.33 -14.92
N ILE A 95 0.30 18.25 -14.14
CA ILE A 95 -0.44 18.24 -12.87
C ILE A 95 0.38 18.95 -11.79
N ALA A 96 1.68 18.68 -11.72
CA ALA A 96 2.61 19.31 -10.78
C ALA A 96 2.56 20.85 -10.81
N ASN A 97 2.28 21.44 -11.98
CA ASN A 97 2.19 22.89 -12.20
C ASN A 97 0.76 23.44 -12.32
N SER A 98 -0.26 22.61 -12.05
CA SER A 98 -1.66 23.04 -12.11
C SER A 98 -2.08 23.84 -10.85
N ASP A 99 -3.26 24.47 -10.88
CA ASP A 99 -3.77 25.27 -9.75
C ASP A 99 -3.71 24.53 -8.40
N PHE A 100 -3.97 23.22 -8.41
CA PHE A 100 -3.79 22.33 -7.26
C PHE A 100 -3.43 20.90 -7.72
N VAL A 101 -2.59 20.21 -6.97
CA VAL A 101 -2.18 18.82 -7.26
C VAL A 101 -3.16 17.84 -6.61
N HIS A 102 -3.38 17.96 -5.30
CA HIS A 102 -4.18 17.06 -4.47
C HIS A 102 -5.58 17.59 -4.26
N TYR A 103 -5.74 18.80 -3.71
CA TYR A 103 -7.03 19.40 -3.40
C TYR A 103 -7.00 20.93 -3.52
N PRO A 104 -8.12 21.59 -3.87
CA PRO A 104 -8.15 23.06 -4.00
C PRO A 104 -7.81 23.85 -2.72
N ASP A 105 -7.96 23.23 -1.55
CA ASP A 105 -7.65 23.81 -0.24
C ASP A 105 -6.29 23.36 0.34
N GLU A 106 -5.48 22.67 -0.46
CA GLU A 106 -4.07 22.40 -0.14
C GLU A 106 -3.28 23.70 0.00
N LYS A 107 -2.17 23.64 0.75
CA LYS A 107 -1.23 24.76 0.83
C LYS A 107 0.17 24.32 0.47
N TRP A 108 0.83 25.18 -0.31
CA TRP A 108 2.22 25.04 -0.69
C TRP A 108 3.08 25.94 0.20
N PHE A 109 4.11 25.34 0.80
CA PHE A 109 5.08 26.01 1.65
C PHE A 109 6.44 25.96 0.95
N ALA A 110 6.96 27.12 0.56
CA ALA A 110 8.26 27.20 -0.10
C ALA A 110 9.37 26.66 0.82
N ILE A 111 10.33 25.94 0.22
CA ILE A 111 11.51 25.44 0.91
C ILE A 111 12.41 26.65 1.27
N PRO A 112 12.75 26.85 2.56
CA PRO A 112 13.64 27.94 2.97
C PRO A 112 15.10 27.70 2.52
N ASP A 113 15.88 28.76 2.36
CA ASP A 113 17.29 28.69 1.92
C ASP A 113 18.18 27.81 2.82
N ASN A 114 17.82 27.68 4.10
CA ASN A 114 18.52 26.85 5.09
C ASN A 114 17.93 25.44 5.24
N ASP A 115 16.98 25.07 4.38
CA ASP A 115 16.30 23.78 4.32
C ASP A 115 15.59 23.34 5.61
N SER A 116 15.34 24.27 6.54
CA SER A 116 14.56 23.99 7.74
C SER A 116 13.07 23.88 7.42
N LEU A 117 12.33 23.07 8.18
CA LEU A 117 10.89 22.96 8.05
C LEU A 117 10.18 24.33 8.09
N PRO A 118 9.32 24.67 7.10
CA PRO A 118 8.62 25.95 7.07
C PRO A 118 7.73 26.19 8.29
N ALA A 119 7.61 27.45 8.70
CA ALA A 119 6.58 27.83 9.66
C ALA A 119 5.17 27.64 9.06
N GLY A 120 4.27 26.99 9.79
CA GLY A 120 2.87 26.82 9.40
C GLY A 120 2.49 25.43 8.87
N ILE A 121 3.47 24.53 8.70
CA ILE A 121 3.21 23.09 8.65
C ILE A 121 3.31 22.50 10.05
N LEU A 122 2.55 21.44 10.28
CA LEU A 122 2.46 20.69 11.52
C LEU A 122 2.05 21.58 12.72
N ASP A 123 1.91 20.96 13.88
CA ASP A 123 1.82 21.65 15.17
C ASP A 123 2.95 21.16 16.10
N GLU A 124 3.08 21.75 17.29
CA GLU A 124 4.16 21.41 18.23
C GLU A 124 4.16 19.93 18.66
N ARG A 125 2.99 19.26 18.68
CA ARG A 125 2.93 17.82 19.01
C ARG A 125 3.47 17.00 17.84
N LEU A 126 3.06 17.33 16.62
CA LEU A 126 3.49 16.65 15.41
C LEU A 126 4.99 16.85 15.13
N HIS A 127 5.52 18.06 15.31
CA HIS A 127 6.96 18.33 15.19
C HIS A 127 7.78 17.44 16.13
N ARG A 128 7.38 17.32 17.40
CA ARG A 128 8.08 16.46 18.37
C ARG A 128 7.94 14.96 18.10
N PHE A 129 6.89 14.56 17.37
CA PHE A 129 6.63 13.16 17.06
C PHE A 129 7.42 12.72 15.83
N TYR A 130 7.36 13.46 14.72
CA TYR A 130 8.03 13.07 13.48
C TYR A 130 9.51 13.45 13.44
N ASP A 131 9.92 14.47 14.19
CA ASP A 131 11.29 15.00 14.13
C ASP A 131 11.85 15.24 15.54
N PRO A 132 11.93 14.21 16.40
CA PRO A 132 12.42 14.34 17.78
C PRO A 132 13.88 14.82 17.84
N ASP A 133 14.70 14.42 16.87
CA ASP A 133 16.13 14.72 16.79
C ASP A 133 16.47 15.93 15.92
N GLN A 134 15.47 16.60 15.32
CA GLN A 134 15.64 17.78 14.46
C GLN A 134 16.56 17.52 13.24
N GLN A 135 16.35 16.38 12.58
CA GLN A 135 17.10 15.94 11.40
C GLN A 135 16.33 16.13 10.10
N LEU A 136 15.00 16.19 10.15
CA LEU A 136 14.15 16.26 8.97
C LEU A 136 14.34 17.60 8.23
N THR A 137 14.57 17.54 6.93
CA THR A 137 14.71 18.74 6.09
C THR A 137 13.44 19.04 5.30
N ALA A 138 13.29 20.28 4.86
CA ALA A 138 12.14 20.68 4.07
C ALA A 138 12.12 20.03 2.68
N SER A 139 13.30 19.83 2.08
CA SER A 139 13.46 19.19 0.78
C SER A 139 13.05 17.71 0.76
N GLU A 140 13.18 17.00 1.88
CA GLU A 140 12.74 15.61 2.04
C GLU A 140 11.21 15.45 2.08
N LEU A 141 10.46 16.54 2.26
CA LEU A 141 9.01 16.53 2.42
C LEU A 141 8.23 16.91 1.15
N VAL A 142 8.90 16.96 0.00
CA VAL A 142 8.24 17.12 -1.29
C VAL A 142 7.38 15.90 -1.58
N ASP A 143 6.15 16.11 -2.06
CA ASP A 143 5.24 15.00 -2.35
C ASP A 143 5.61 14.28 -3.66
N LEU A 144 5.53 12.94 -3.66
CA LEU A 144 5.83 12.10 -4.83
C LEU A 144 5.00 12.50 -6.07
N GLN A 145 3.73 12.84 -5.86
CA GLN A 145 2.78 13.11 -6.95
C GLN A 145 3.18 14.34 -7.77
N SER A 146 3.66 15.40 -7.12
CA SER A 146 4.13 16.59 -7.80
C SER A 146 5.61 16.52 -8.18
N GLY A 147 6.46 15.93 -7.33
CA GLY A 147 7.91 16.03 -7.44
C GLY A 147 8.44 17.47 -7.57
N ASN A 148 7.66 18.48 -7.17
CA ASN A 148 7.89 19.88 -7.54
C ASN A 148 8.54 20.65 -6.38
N ALA A 149 9.84 20.42 -6.21
CA ALA A 149 10.63 21.10 -5.17
C ALA A 149 10.63 22.64 -5.31
N GLU A 150 10.54 23.18 -6.53
CA GLU A 150 10.46 24.63 -6.76
C GLU A 150 9.16 25.24 -6.20
N ARG A 151 8.04 24.49 -6.28
CA ARG A 151 6.76 24.91 -5.69
C ARG A 151 6.73 24.72 -4.17
N GLY A 152 7.50 23.74 -3.66
CA GLY A 152 7.74 23.50 -2.24
C GLY A 152 6.97 22.30 -1.68
N ILE A 153 6.69 22.33 -0.37
CA ILE A 153 5.98 21.25 0.34
C ILE A 153 4.48 21.43 0.18
N CYS A 154 3.80 20.46 -0.42
CA CYS A 154 2.35 20.41 -0.42
C CYS A 154 1.85 19.80 0.90
N ALA A 155 1.03 20.55 1.64
CA ALA A 155 0.44 20.11 2.89
C ALA A 155 -1.09 20.24 2.86
N LEU A 156 -1.75 19.24 3.46
CA LEU A 156 -3.18 19.06 3.43
C LEU A 156 -3.82 19.54 4.75
N PRO A 157 -5.00 20.19 4.70
CA PRO A 157 -5.68 20.65 5.90
C PRO A 157 -6.37 19.50 6.66
N PHE A 158 -5.98 19.30 7.90
CA PHE A 158 -6.68 18.43 8.85
C PHE A 158 -7.26 19.25 10.00
N THR A 159 -8.45 18.89 10.46
CA THR A 159 -9.04 19.48 11.66
C THR A 159 -8.57 18.71 12.90
N ARG A 160 -7.82 19.38 13.77
CA ARG A 160 -7.48 18.86 15.09
C ARG A 160 -8.74 18.81 15.96
N GLN A 161 -9.06 17.66 16.54
CA GLN A 161 -10.36 17.46 17.18
C GLN A 161 -10.49 18.11 18.56
N SER A 162 -9.38 18.33 19.28
CA SER A 162 -9.42 18.93 20.62
C SER A 162 -9.88 20.40 20.63
N ASP A 163 -9.57 21.16 19.58
CA ASP A 163 -9.84 22.61 19.52
C ASP A 163 -10.36 23.11 18.17
N HIS A 164 -10.56 22.20 17.21
CA HIS A 164 -11.07 22.47 15.86
C HIS A 164 -10.18 23.40 15.03
N GLN A 165 -8.89 23.50 15.34
CA GLN A 165 -7.94 24.22 14.50
C GLN A 165 -7.56 23.41 13.26
N THR A 166 -7.38 24.11 12.14
CA THR A 166 -6.80 23.53 10.93
C THR A 166 -5.28 23.43 11.09
N VAL A 167 -4.74 22.23 10.90
CA VAL A 167 -3.31 21.94 10.89
C VAL A 167 -2.95 21.40 9.51
N TYR A 168 -1.89 21.93 8.92
CA TYR A 168 -1.42 21.50 7.59
C TYR A 168 -0.37 20.41 7.75
N ILE A 169 -0.67 19.20 7.28
CA ILE A 169 0.23 18.04 7.38
C ILE A 169 0.76 17.74 5.96
N PRO A 170 2.10 17.71 5.75
CA PRO A 170 2.70 17.40 4.45
C PRO A 170 2.16 16.10 3.85
N MET A 171 1.82 16.13 2.56
CA MET A 171 1.37 14.94 1.84
C MET A 171 2.44 13.83 1.85
N ASN A 172 3.72 14.21 1.84
CA ASN A 172 4.83 13.26 1.98
C ASN A 172 4.72 12.45 3.29
N ILE A 173 4.57 13.12 4.45
CA ILE A 173 4.40 12.44 5.75
C ILE A 173 3.15 11.55 5.74
N ILE A 174 2.06 12.06 5.19
CA ILE A 174 0.79 11.32 5.10
C ILE A 174 0.95 10.05 4.25
N GLY A 175 1.63 10.15 3.12
CA GLY A 175 1.86 9.06 2.18
C GLY A 175 2.76 7.98 2.73
N ASN A 176 3.90 8.36 3.32
CA ASN A 176 4.88 7.43 3.86
C ASN A 176 4.38 6.72 5.12
N LEU A 177 3.86 7.46 6.12
CA LEU A 177 3.65 6.88 7.45
C LEU A 177 2.28 6.25 7.66
N TYR A 178 1.24 6.79 7.02
CA TYR A 178 -0.14 6.42 7.31
C TYR A 178 -0.79 5.59 6.22
N VAL A 179 -0.28 5.66 4.98
CA VAL A 179 -0.79 4.89 3.84
C VAL A 179 -2.32 4.89 3.82
N SER A 180 -3.00 3.75 3.64
CA SER A 180 -4.47 3.72 3.66
C SER A 180 -5.11 3.66 5.04
N ASN A 181 -4.35 3.62 6.14
CA ASN A 181 -4.93 3.44 7.48
C ASN A 181 -5.73 4.68 7.91
N GLY A 182 -6.88 4.43 8.52
CA GLY A 182 -7.77 5.48 9.04
C GLY A 182 -8.56 6.21 7.95
N MET A 183 -8.58 5.68 6.73
CA MET A 183 -9.49 6.13 5.68
C MET A 183 -10.89 5.53 5.90
N SER A 184 -11.92 6.26 5.47
CA SER A 184 -13.28 5.74 5.46
C SER A 184 -14.17 6.46 4.46
N ALA A 185 -15.18 5.77 3.94
CA ALA A 185 -16.35 6.37 3.33
C ALA A 185 -17.64 5.74 3.87
N GLY A 186 -18.73 6.51 3.83
CA GLY A 186 -20.00 6.07 4.42
C GLY A 186 -21.21 6.84 3.94
N ASN A 187 -22.38 6.36 4.32
CA ASN A 187 -23.65 7.01 3.98
C ASN A 187 -23.79 8.39 4.64
N THR A 188 -23.21 8.55 5.83
CA THR A 188 -23.21 9.76 6.65
C THR A 188 -21.79 10.05 7.18
N ARG A 189 -21.59 11.28 7.67
CA ARG A 189 -20.33 11.72 8.29
C ARG A 189 -19.91 10.86 9.47
N ASN A 190 -20.83 10.59 10.40
CA ASN A 190 -20.51 9.83 11.60
C ASN A 190 -20.34 8.34 11.31
N GLU A 191 -21.11 7.74 10.39
CA GLU A 191 -20.91 6.34 9.98
C GLU A 191 -19.47 6.11 9.47
N ALA A 192 -18.99 6.98 8.59
CA ALA A 192 -17.63 6.90 8.08
C ALA A 192 -16.58 7.16 9.16
N ARG A 193 -16.73 8.24 9.95
CA ARG A 193 -15.79 8.54 11.04
C ARG A 193 -15.69 7.41 12.07
N VAL A 194 -16.81 6.77 12.41
CA VAL A 194 -16.81 5.60 13.30
C VAL A 194 -16.01 4.45 12.70
N GLN A 195 -16.18 4.16 11.41
CA GLN A 195 -15.40 3.11 10.76
C GLN A 195 -13.91 3.46 10.66
N GLY A 196 -13.57 4.71 10.29
CA GLY A 196 -12.18 5.17 10.26
C GLY A 196 -11.49 5.12 11.62
N LEU A 197 -12.15 5.57 12.69
CA LEU A 197 -11.62 5.48 14.06
C LEU A 197 -11.50 4.02 14.54
N SER A 198 -12.47 3.18 14.17
CA SER A 198 -12.40 1.74 14.48
C SER A 198 -11.22 1.09 13.79
N GLU A 199 -10.97 1.43 12.52
CA GLU A 199 -9.81 0.96 11.77
C GLU A 199 -8.49 1.38 12.44
N VAL A 200 -8.38 2.61 12.95
CA VAL A 200 -7.21 3.02 13.76
C VAL A 200 -7.02 2.09 14.97
N PHE A 201 -8.08 1.79 15.72
CA PHE A 201 -7.98 0.84 16.84
C PHE A 201 -7.61 -0.57 16.39
N GLU A 202 -8.17 -1.04 15.26
CA GLU A 202 -7.88 -2.36 14.71
C GLU A 202 -6.38 -2.55 14.47
N ARG A 203 -5.74 -1.61 13.77
CA ARG A 203 -4.31 -1.71 13.41
C ARG A 203 -3.41 -1.45 14.62
N TYR A 204 -3.73 -0.46 15.44
CA TYR A 204 -2.99 -0.18 16.68
C TYR A 204 -2.96 -1.40 17.60
N VAL A 205 -4.13 -1.98 17.88
CA VAL A 205 -4.26 -3.11 18.81
C VAL A 205 -3.70 -4.40 18.20
N LYS A 206 -3.88 -4.61 16.89
CA LYS A 206 -3.20 -5.69 16.14
C LYS A 206 -1.69 -5.63 16.35
N ASN A 207 -1.07 -4.49 16.09
CA ASN A 207 0.38 -4.33 16.22
C ASN A 207 0.86 -4.59 17.64
N ARG A 208 0.13 -4.09 18.65
CA ARG A 208 0.44 -4.37 20.07
C ARG A 208 0.33 -5.85 20.41
N ILE A 209 -0.74 -6.52 19.99
CA ILE A 209 -0.95 -7.95 20.27
C ILE A 209 0.17 -8.80 19.68
N ILE A 210 0.57 -8.50 18.44
CA ILE A 210 1.62 -9.23 17.74
C ILE A 210 2.97 -8.94 18.40
N ALA A 211 3.39 -7.66 18.45
CA ALA A 211 4.73 -7.28 18.92
C ALA A 211 4.97 -7.56 20.40
N GLU A 212 3.94 -7.47 21.26
CA GLU A 212 4.06 -7.78 22.68
C GLU A 212 3.81 -9.27 22.98
N ALA A 213 3.62 -10.12 21.95
CA ALA A 213 3.34 -11.56 22.05
C ALA A 213 2.20 -11.89 23.04
N ILE A 214 1.09 -11.14 22.96
CA ILE A 214 0.00 -11.20 23.95
C ILE A 214 -0.82 -12.47 23.77
N SER A 215 -1.04 -13.21 24.87
CA SER A 215 -2.05 -14.28 24.92
C SER A 215 -3.45 -13.71 25.15
N LEU A 216 -4.35 -13.92 24.20
CA LEU A 216 -5.72 -13.39 24.25
C LEU A 216 -6.72 -14.39 24.86
N PRO A 217 -7.77 -13.91 25.56
CA PRO A 217 -8.84 -14.77 26.05
C PRO A 217 -9.79 -15.17 24.92
N GLU A 218 -10.11 -16.47 24.84
CA GLU A 218 -11.13 -16.98 23.92
C GLU A 218 -12.50 -16.38 24.22
N ILE A 219 -13.27 -16.11 23.17
CA ILE A 219 -14.67 -15.69 23.29
C ILE A 219 -15.50 -16.92 23.72
N PRO A 220 -16.20 -16.86 24.87
CA PRO A 220 -17.03 -17.97 25.34
C PRO A 220 -18.10 -18.40 24.33
N SER A 221 -18.41 -19.69 24.29
CA SER A 221 -19.34 -20.26 23.31
C SER A 221 -20.78 -19.72 23.44
N ASP A 222 -21.21 -19.35 24.64
CA ASP A 222 -22.50 -18.72 24.89
C ASP A 222 -22.56 -17.28 24.36
N VAL A 223 -21.42 -16.58 24.31
CA VAL A 223 -21.28 -15.26 23.68
C VAL A 223 -21.28 -15.39 22.16
N LEU A 224 -20.53 -16.33 21.60
CA LEU A 224 -20.53 -16.62 20.16
C LEU A 224 -21.92 -17.01 19.64
N ALA A 225 -22.69 -17.77 20.43
CA ALA A 225 -24.04 -18.20 20.08
C ALA A 225 -25.02 -17.04 19.81
N ARG A 226 -24.70 -15.80 20.21
CA ARG A 226 -25.47 -14.59 19.85
C ARG A 226 -25.38 -14.25 18.36
N TYR A 227 -24.36 -14.77 17.66
CA TYR A 227 -24.05 -14.46 16.26
C TYR A 227 -24.05 -15.72 15.38
N PRO A 228 -25.22 -16.33 15.13
CA PRO A 228 -25.32 -17.65 14.51
C PRO A 228 -24.73 -17.72 13.10
N GLY A 229 -24.76 -16.63 12.33
CA GLY A 229 -24.16 -16.59 10.99
C GLY A 229 -22.64 -16.74 11.03
N VAL A 230 -21.98 -16.13 12.03
CA VAL A 230 -20.54 -16.29 12.26
C VAL A 230 -20.22 -17.69 12.77
N VAL A 231 -21.01 -18.22 13.70
CA VAL A 231 -20.84 -19.59 14.21
C VAL A 231 -20.94 -20.62 13.08
N GLU A 232 -21.88 -20.44 12.14
CA GLU A 232 -22.01 -21.31 10.96
C GLU A 232 -20.78 -21.23 10.05
N ALA A 233 -20.23 -20.03 9.82
CA ALA A 233 -19.02 -19.83 9.03
C ALA A 233 -17.81 -20.53 9.67
N ILE A 234 -17.60 -20.32 10.97
CA ILE A 234 -16.51 -20.95 11.74
C ILE A 234 -16.65 -22.47 11.72
N ALA A 235 -17.84 -23.00 12.01
CA ALA A 235 -18.08 -24.44 12.00
C ALA A 235 -17.84 -25.07 10.62
N THR A 236 -18.10 -24.33 9.53
CA THR A 236 -17.80 -24.79 8.17
C THR A 236 -16.29 -24.85 7.93
N LEU A 237 -15.53 -23.83 8.34
CA LEU A 237 -14.06 -23.85 8.25
C LEU A 237 -13.45 -25.02 9.03
N GLU A 238 -13.93 -25.27 10.24
CA GLU A 238 -13.48 -26.40 11.06
C GLU A 238 -13.81 -27.76 10.42
N GLN A 239 -14.98 -27.90 9.80
CA GLN A 239 -15.36 -29.11 9.06
C GLN A 239 -14.48 -29.34 7.82
N GLU A 240 -14.03 -28.26 7.17
CA GLU A 240 -13.07 -28.30 6.06
C GLU A 240 -11.62 -28.51 6.52
N GLY A 241 -11.39 -28.65 7.83
CA GLY A 241 -10.09 -29.00 8.41
C GLY A 241 -9.23 -27.81 8.82
N PHE A 242 -9.81 -26.61 8.94
CA PHE A 242 -9.15 -25.40 9.41
C PHE A 242 -9.59 -25.06 10.84
N PRO A 243 -8.81 -25.38 11.89
CA PRO A 243 -9.14 -24.99 13.26
C PRO A 243 -9.18 -23.46 13.40
N ILE A 244 -10.17 -22.96 14.14
CA ILE A 244 -10.38 -21.52 14.33
C ILE A 244 -10.31 -21.18 15.82
N PHE A 245 -9.61 -20.10 16.13
CA PHE A 245 -9.64 -19.44 17.44
C PHE A 245 -10.34 -18.10 17.30
N ALA A 246 -11.34 -17.84 18.15
CA ALA A 246 -12.01 -16.55 18.23
C ALA A 246 -11.66 -15.90 19.57
N TYR A 247 -10.95 -14.77 19.52
CA TYR A 247 -10.38 -14.09 20.67
C TYR A 247 -10.98 -12.70 20.87
N ASP A 248 -11.19 -12.35 22.13
CA ASP A 248 -11.43 -10.96 22.53
C ASP A 248 -10.10 -10.21 22.58
N ALA A 249 -9.92 -9.27 21.64
CA ALA A 249 -8.71 -8.45 21.51
C ALA A 249 -8.87 -7.08 22.18
N SER A 250 -9.86 -6.89 23.05
CA SER A 250 -10.12 -5.60 23.69
C SER A 250 -9.09 -5.18 24.75
N LEU A 251 -8.16 -6.08 25.09
CA LEU A 251 -7.15 -5.90 26.14
C LEU A 251 -7.79 -5.48 27.48
N GLY A 252 -8.77 -6.29 27.91
CA GLY A 252 -9.52 -6.08 29.16
C GLY A 252 -10.67 -5.08 29.03
N GLY A 253 -11.33 -5.02 27.86
CA GLY A 253 -12.47 -4.15 27.61
C GLY A 253 -12.11 -2.69 27.31
N ARG A 254 -10.85 -2.40 26.94
CA ARG A 254 -10.36 -1.05 26.64
C ARG A 254 -10.64 -0.62 25.21
N TYR A 255 -10.49 -1.55 24.26
CA TYR A 255 -10.59 -1.26 22.82
C TYR A 255 -11.68 -2.13 22.14
N PRO A 256 -12.34 -1.63 21.10
CA PRO A 256 -13.44 -2.34 20.42
C PRO A 256 -12.92 -3.33 19.35
N VAL A 257 -12.04 -4.27 19.72
CA VAL A 257 -11.28 -5.10 18.76
C VAL A 257 -11.49 -6.60 19.02
N ILE A 258 -11.60 -7.36 17.93
CA ILE A 258 -11.66 -8.82 17.88
C ILE A 258 -10.47 -9.36 17.08
N CYS A 259 -9.99 -10.55 17.46
CA CYS A 259 -9.01 -11.32 16.69
C CYS A 259 -9.59 -12.70 16.37
N VAL A 260 -9.44 -13.17 15.14
CA VAL A 260 -9.77 -14.54 14.73
C VAL A 260 -8.56 -15.14 14.04
N VAL A 261 -8.11 -16.30 14.51
CA VAL A 261 -6.97 -17.00 13.94
C VAL A 261 -7.40 -18.30 13.29
N LEU A 262 -6.92 -18.52 12.07
CA LEU A 262 -7.08 -19.78 11.35
C LEU A 262 -5.76 -20.55 11.37
N PHE A 263 -5.83 -21.84 11.67
CA PHE A 263 -4.72 -22.77 11.45
C PHE A 263 -4.93 -23.57 10.16
N ASN A 264 -3.84 -23.82 9.45
CA ASN A 264 -3.81 -24.77 8.35
C ASN A 264 -2.91 -25.97 8.73
N PRO A 265 -3.49 -27.09 9.20
CA PRO A 265 -2.72 -28.27 9.59
C PRO A 265 -1.96 -28.95 8.45
N ALA A 266 -2.30 -28.66 7.18
CA ALA A 266 -1.64 -29.29 6.04
C ALA A 266 -0.19 -28.81 5.84
N ASN A 267 0.12 -27.59 6.26
CA ASN A 267 1.44 -26.98 6.16
C ASN A 267 1.97 -26.39 7.49
N GLY A 268 1.19 -26.46 8.58
CA GLY A 268 1.59 -26.00 9.92
C GLY A 268 1.59 -24.49 10.08
N THR A 269 0.78 -23.77 9.31
CA THR A 269 0.75 -22.31 9.26
C THR A 269 -0.44 -21.74 10.03
N CYS A 270 -0.37 -20.45 10.36
CA CYS A 270 -1.48 -19.70 10.95
C CYS A 270 -1.72 -18.38 10.22
N PHE A 271 -2.96 -17.89 10.29
CA PHE A 271 -3.35 -16.59 9.77
C PHE A 271 -4.24 -15.87 10.79
N ALA A 272 -3.74 -14.76 11.33
CA ALA A 272 -4.45 -13.91 12.28
C ALA A 272 -5.14 -12.74 11.56
N SER A 273 -6.47 -12.71 11.64
CA SER A 273 -7.30 -11.59 11.19
C SER A 273 -7.73 -10.76 12.39
N PHE A 274 -7.87 -9.45 12.18
CA PHE A 274 -8.32 -8.49 13.20
C PHE A 274 -9.48 -7.66 12.65
N GLY A 275 -10.40 -7.26 13.52
CA GLY A 275 -11.54 -6.46 13.14
C GLY A 275 -12.01 -5.60 14.30
N ALA A 276 -12.35 -4.34 14.02
CA ALA A 276 -12.86 -3.43 15.03
C ALA A 276 -14.19 -2.79 14.64
N HIS A 277 -15.05 -2.59 15.64
CA HIS A 277 -16.29 -1.84 15.57
C HIS A 277 -16.86 -1.64 16.99
N PRO A 278 -17.56 -0.52 17.31
CA PRO A 278 -18.18 -0.33 18.64
C PRO A 278 -19.16 -1.43 19.04
N ASP A 279 -19.85 -2.02 18.06
CA ASP A 279 -20.67 -3.22 18.23
C ASP A 279 -19.82 -4.50 18.12
N PHE A 280 -19.83 -5.31 19.19
CA PHE A 280 -19.09 -6.56 19.30
C PHE A 280 -19.38 -7.53 18.14
N GLY A 281 -20.65 -7.66 17.75
CA GLY A 281 -21.05 -8.59 16.68
C GLY A 281 -20.55 -8.15 15.33
N VAL A 282 -20.59 -6.84 15.07
CA VAL A 282 -20.04 -6.27 13.83
C VAL A 282 -18.51 -6.44 13.79
N ALA A 283 -17.81 -6.21 14.90
CA ALA A 283 -16.36 -6.42 14.97
C ALA A 283 -16.00 -7.89 14.69
N LEU A 284 -16.74 -8.83 15.28
CA LEU A 284 -16.57 -10.26 15.06
C LEU A 284 -16.85 -10.66 13.60
N GLU A 285 -17.96 -10.21 13.01
CA GLU A 285 -18.29 -10.47 11.60
C GLU A 285 -17.23 -9.90 10.65
N ARG A 286 -16.76 -8.67 10.90
CA ARG A 286 -15.70 -8.03 10.09
C ARG A 286 -14.41 -8.83 10.12
N THR A 287 -14.04 -9.35 11.29
CA THR A 287 -12.81 -10.15 11.46
C THR A 287 -12.88 -11.45 10.64
N VAL A 288 -14.02 -12.15 10.69
CA VAL A 288 -14.20 -13.41 9.93
C VAL A 288 -14.34 -13.17 8.43
N THR A 289 -15.03 -12.10 8.02
CA THR A 289 -15.19 -11.78 6.60
C THR A 289 -13.90 -11.28 5.97
N GLU A 290 -13.02 -10.64 6.73
CA GLU A 290 -11.67 -10.27 6.28
C GLU A 290 -10.75 -11.48 6.08
N LEU A 291 -10.82 -12.45 6.99
CA LEU A 291 -10.04 -13.68 6.94
C LEU A 291 -10.20 -14.44 5.59
N LEU A 292 -11.34 -14.26 4.90
CA LEU A 292 -11.62 -14.91 3.61
C LEU A 292 -11.85 -13.92 2.47
N GLN A 293 -11.45 -12.65 2.62
CA GLN A 293 -11.57 -11.67 1.54
C GLN A 293 -10.63 -12.06 0.40
N GLY A 294 -11.18 -12.23 -0.81
CA GLY A 294 -10.39 -12.58 -2.00
C GLY A 294 -9.81 -14.01 -1.99
N ARG A 295 -10.13 -14.84 -0.99
CA ARG A 295 -9.54 -16.17 -0.78
C ARG A 295 -10.62 -17.25 -0.81
N GLY A 296 -10.46 -18.24 -1.69
CA GLY A 296 -11.13 -19.52 -1.54
C GLY A 296 -10.43 -20.40 -0.51
N LEU A 297 -11.03 -21.53 -0.15
CA LEU A 297 -10.44 -22.48 0.81
C LEU A 297 -9.09 -23.06 0.36
N LYS A 298 -8.81 -23.04 -0.95
CA LYS A 298 -7.54 -23.51 -1.53
C LYS A 298 -6.42 -22.48 -1.48
N ASP A 299 -6.75 -21.21 -1.23
CA ASP A 299 -5.83 -20.08 -1.25
C ASP A 299 -5.32 -19.74 0.17
N LEU A 300 -5.48 -20.68 1.11
CA LEU A 300 -5.10 -20.57 2.52
C LEU A 300 -3.74 -21.25 2.81
N ASP A 301 -2.87 -21.39 1.80
CA ASP A 301 -1.60 -22.11 1.84
C ASP A 301 -0.36 -21.19 1.80
N VAL A 302 -0.55 -19.87 1.83
CA VAL A 302 0.50 -18.85 1.67
C VAL A 302 1.00 -18.20 2.97
N PHE A 303 0.53 -18.68 4.12
CA PHE A 303 0.85 -18.08 5.43
C PHE A 303 2.07 -18.73 6.10
N THR A 304 2.47 -18.20 7.26
CA THR A 304 3.69 -18.62 7.97
C THR A 304 3.36 -19.46 9.21
N PRO A 305 4.25 -20.39 9.61
CA PRO A 305 4.17 -21.06 10.90
C PRO A 305 4.35 -20.07 12.05
N PRO A 306 3.66 -20.26 13.20
CA PRO A 306 3.96 -19.48 14.39
C PRO A 306 5.38 -19.78 14.91
N THR A 307 5.98 -18.81 15.61
CA THR A 307 7.36 -18.87 16.13
C THR A 307 7.41 -18.62 17.63
N PHE A 308 8.53 -19.00 18.26
CA PHE A 308 8.87 -18.62 19.64
C PHE A 308 9.88 -17.47 19.68
N ASP A 309 10.34 -17.00 18.52
CA ASP A 309 11.22 -15.84 18.41
C ASP A 309 10.38 -14.56 18.52
N ASN A 310 10.20 -14.09 19.74
CA ASN A 310 9.42 -12.89 20.00
C ASN A 310 10.15 -11.61 19.56
N ASP A 311 11.48 -11.65 19.36
CA ASP A 311 12.22 -10.51 18.86
C ASP A 311 11.88 -10.30 17.37
N GLU A 312 11.96 -11.36 16.54
CA GLU A 312 11.54 -11.30 15.12
C GLU A 312 10.05 -10.95 14.96
N VAL A 313 9.18 -11.40 15.87
CA VAL A 313 7.75 -11.05 15.84
C VAL A 313 7.52 -9.55 16.13
N ALA A 314 8.37 -8.95 16.97
CA ALA A 314 8.27 -7.55 17.36
C ALA A 314 8.92 -6.57 16.37
N GLU A 315 9.75 -7.07 15.44
CA GLU A 315 10.36 -6.25 14.39
C GLU A 315 9.32 -5.48 13.58
N HIS A 316 9.60 -4.21 13.29
CA HIS A 316 8.63 -3.34 12.62
C HIS A 316 8.30 -3.83 11.20
N THR A 317 9.30 -4.35 10.48
CA THR A 317 9.14 -4.98 9.17
C THR A 317 8.18 -6.17 9.19
N ASN A 318 8.07 -6.90 10.31
CA ASN A 318 7.05 -7.94 10.49
C ASN A 318 5.65 -7.33 10.60
N LEU A 319 5.49 -6.22 11.32
CA LEU A 319 4.22 -5.51 11.45
C LEU A 319 3.77 -4.88 10.13
N GLU A 320 4.71 -4.34 9.35
CA GLU A 320 4.47 -3.85 7.98
C GLU A 320 4.00 -4.99 7.06
N THR A 321 4.67 -6.15 7.11
CA THR A 321 4.26 -7.35 6.36
C THR A 321 2.83 -7.75 6.75
N HIS A 322 2.52 -7.69 8.05
CA HIS A 322 1.17 -7.93 8.56
C HIS A 322 0.13 -6.93 8.02
N PHE A 323 0.50 -5.67 7.79
CA PHE A 323 -0.36 -4.67 7.16
C PHE A 323 -0.56 -4.93 5.67
N ILE A 324 0.49 -5.29 4.94
CA ILE A 324 0.48 -5.48 3.49
C ILE A 324 -0.37 -6.69 3.09
N ASP A 325 -0.14 -7.86 3.70
CA ASP A 325 -0.80 -9.10 3.27
C ASP A 325 -1.12 -10.10 4.39
N SER A 326 -0.81 -9.75 5.64
CA SER A 326 -1.02 -10.59 6.83
C SER A 326 -0.24 -11.92 6.85
N SER A 327 0.86 -12.02 6.10
CA SER A 327 1.75 -13.19 6.09
C SER A 327 2.87 -13.15 7.13
N GLY A 328 2.94 -12.09 7.93
CA GLY A 328 3.96 -11.93 8.97
C GLY A 328 3.90 -13.02 10.05
N LEU A 329 4.97 -13.09 10.84
CA LEU A 329 5.15 -14.02 11.96
C LEU A 329 4.16 -13.72 13.09
N ILE A 330 3.68 -14.77 13.73
CA ILE A 330 2.84 -14.73 14.93
C ILE A 330 3.51 -15.57 16.02
N SER A 331 3.53 -15.06 17.24
CA SER A 331 4.06 -15.82 18.38
C SER A 331 3.14 -16.98 18.78
N TRP A 332 3.73 -18.12 19.15
CA TRP A 332 3.01 -19.21 19.81
C TRP A 332 2.31 -18.79 21.10
N ASP A 333 2.78 -17.71 21.74
CA ASP A 333 2.22 -17.22 23.01
C ASP A 333 0.76 -16.75 22.86
N LEU A 334 0.34 -16.32 21.66
CA LEU A 334 -1.05 -16.00 21.34
C LEU A 334 -2.01 -17.14 21.72
N PHE A 335 -1.56 -18.39 21.56
CA PHE A 335 -2.36 -19.60 21.74
C PHE A 335 -2.21 -20.25 23.13
N ARG A 336 -1.59 -19.58 24.10
CA ARG A 336 -1.46 -20.10 25.46
C ARG A 336 -2.84 -20.34 26.09
N LYS A 337 -2.93 -21.38 26.92
CA LYS A 337 -4.14 -21.70 27.69
C LYS A 337 -4.52 -20.61 28.70
N THR A 338 -3.56 -19.83 29.18
CA THR A 338 -3.78 -18.76 30.14
C THR A 338 -3.55 -17.44 29.44
N ALA A 339 -4.65 -16.73 29.19
CA ALA A 339 -4.64 -15.40 28.63
C ALA A 339 -4.05 -14.38 29.61
N ASP A 340 -3.40 -13.34 29.07
CA ASP A 340 -2.82 -12.26 29.86
C ASP A 340 -3.89 -11.23 30.28
N TYR A 341 -5.05 -11.26 29.62
CA TYR A 341 -6.24 -10.47 29.95
C TYR A 341 -7.44 -11.38 30.19
N ALA A 342 -8.38 -10.92 31.02
CA ALA A 342 -9.68 -11.56 31.15
C ALA A 342 -10.59 -11.18 29.98
N PHE A 343 -11.41 -12.12 29.51
CA PHE A 343 -12.47 -11.84 28.55
C PHE A 343 -13.40 -10.75 29.07
N ALA A 344 -13.72 -9.77 28.23
CA ALA A 344 -14.73 -8.78 28.47
C ALA A 344 -15.85 -8.92 27.43
N ASP A 345 -17.10 -9.08 27.89
CA ASP A 345 -18.28 -8.98 27.01
C ASP A 345 -18.62 -7.49 26.79
N TRP A 346 -17.73 -6.81 26.06
CA TRP A 346 -17.77 -5.36 25.88
C TRP A 346 -18.84 -4.91 24.88
N SER A 347 -19.27 -3.65 25.01
CA SER A 347 -20.13 -2.99 24.03
C SER A 347 -19.93 -1.48 24.13
N PHE A 348 -19.63 -0.87 22.98
CA PHE A 348 -19.50 0.57 22.81
C PHE A 348 -20.57 1.11 21.84
N SER A 349 -21.55 0.29 21.49
CA SER A 349 -22.52 0.57 20.42
C SER A 349 -23.58 1.59 20.82
N GLY A 350 -24.11 2.28 19.82
CA GLY A 350 -25.11 3.32 19.98
C GLY A 350 -25.58 3.83 18.62
N THR A 351 -26.03 5.08 18.56
CA THR A 351 -26.10 5.78 17.26
C THR A 351 -24.70 6.11 16.77
N THR A 352 -24.49 6.30 15.47
CA THR A 352 -23.16 6.66 14.91
C THR A 352 -22.57 7.92 15.55
N GLU A 353 -23.40 8.87 15.99
CA GLU A 353 -22.98 10.04 16.76
C GLU A 353 -22.46 9.68 18.17
N GLN A 354 -23.16 8.80 18.88
CA GLN A 354 -22.75 8.31 20.20
C GLN A 354 -21.48 7.46 20.11
N GLU A 355 -21.40 6.62 19.08
CA GLU A 355 -20.23 5.79 18.78
C GLU A 355 -19.01 6.65 18.51
N PHE A 356 -19.13 7.68 17.65
CA PHE A 356 -18.04 8.64 17.41
C PHE A 356 -17.56 9.29 18.71
N ALA A 357 -18.48 9.80 19.53
CA ALA A 357 -18.14 10.42 20.82
C ALA A 357 -17.47 9.44 21.80
N THR A 358 -17.88 8.17 21.78
CA THR A 358 -17.33 7.09 22.61
C THR A 358 -15.91 6.74 22.20
N LEU A 359 -15.66 6.55 20.90
CA LEU A 359 -14.32 6.28 20.37
C LEU A 359 -13.37 7.46 20.61
N MET A 360 -13.83 8.69 20.41
CA MET A 360 -13.07 9.90 20.75
C MET A 360 -12.78 10.04 22.24
N ALA A 361 -13.59 9.45 23.12
CA ALA A 361 -13.29 9.41 24.55
C ALA A 361 -12.11 8.50 24.87
N ILE A 362 -11.94 7.38 24.14
CA ILE A 362 -10.80 6.48 24.30
C ILE A 362 -9.50 7.20 23.92
N PHE A 363 -9.44 7.85 22.74
CA PHE A 363 -8.25 8.62 22.34
C PHE A 363 -7.87 9.71 23.35
N ARG A 364 -8.87 10.40 23.93
CA ARG A 364 -8.63 11.38 24.99
C ARG A 364 -8.06 10.75 26.27
N GLN A 365 -8.49 9.54 26.64
CA GLN A 365 -7.94 8.82 27.79
C GLN A 365 -6.50 8.37 27.57
N GLU A 366 -6.13 8.06 26.32
CA GLU A 366 -4.75 7.71 25.91
C GLU A 366 -3.85 8.94 25.70
N ASP A 367 -4.37 10.16 25.89
CA ASP A 367 -3.70 11.44 25.55
C ASP A 367 -3.19 11.48 24.10
N LYS A 368 -4.03 11.02 23.17
CA LYS A 368 -3.73 10.99 21.73
C LYS A 368 -4.63 11.99 21.01
N GLU A 369 -3.99 12.90 20.29
CA GLU A 369 -4.69 13.87 19.46
C GLU A 369 -5.18 13.21 18.17
N VAL A 370 -6.34 13.67 17.68
CA VAL A 370 -6.95 13.14 16.46
C VAL A 370 -7.06 14.26 15.43
N TYR A 371 -6.61 13.98 14.21
CA TYR A 371 -6.65 14.90 13.08
C TYR A 371 -7.56 14.31 12.01
N ILE A 372 -8.58 15.03 11.56
CA ILE A 372 -9.54 14.54 10.57
C ILE A 372 -9.61 15.49 9.38
N ALA A 373 -9.36 14.96 8.18
CA ALA A 373 -9.72 15.59 6.92
C ALA A 373 -11.07 15.02 6.44
N ASP A 374 -11.98 15.89 6.03
CA ASP A 374 -13.32 15.54 5.53
C ASP A 374 -13.38 15.79 4.01
N TYR A 375 -13.97 14.87 3.26
CA TYR A 375 -14.11 14.95 1.81
C TYR A 375 -15.55 14.69 1.39
N GLU A 376 -16.16 15.65 0.67
CA GLU A 376 -17.55 15.54 0.17
C GLU A 376 -17.66 15.81 -1.34
N HIS A 377 -16.53 16.07 -2.01
CA HIS A 377 -16.47 16.49 -3.41
C HIS A 377 -16.93 15.43 -4.42
N LEU A 378 -17.05 14.17 -4.01
CA LEU A 378 -17.59 13.06 -4.81
C LEU A 378 -19.05 12.72 -4.45
N SER A 379 -19.74 13.60 -3.71
CA SER A 379 -21.14 13.41 -3.28
C SER A 379 -21.39 12.17 -2.40
N VAL A 380 -20.32 11.59 -1.88
CA VAL A 380 -20.28 10.58 -0.82
C VAL A 380 -19.32 11.13 0.23
N TYR A 381 -19.70 11.04 1.50
CA TYR A 381 -18.82 11.48 2.56
C TYR A 381 -17.67 10.48 2.72
N ALA A 382 -16.46 11.00 2.75
CA ALA A 382 -15.27 10.28 3.12
C ALA A 382 -14.44 11.09 4.12
N CYS A 383 -13.56 10.40 4.85
CA CYS A 383 -12.60 11.04 5.74
C CYS A 383 -11.28 10.29 5.74
N ARG A 384 -10.23 10.99 6.17
CA ARG A 384 -8.94 10.41 6.54
C ARG A 384 -8.59 10.87 7.93
N ILE A 385 -8.23 9.93 8.81
CA ILE A 385 -8.02 10.18 10.23
C ILE A 385 -6.60 9.78 10.59
N LEU A 386 -5.86 10.73 11.18
CA LEU A 386 -4.51 10.52 11.67
C LEU A 386 -4.50 10.66 13.19
N VAL A 387 -3.86 9.72 13.88
CA VAL A 387 -3.66 9.66 15.33
C VAL A 387 -2.20 9.28 15.58
N PRO A 388 -1.27 10.26 15.58
CA PRO A 388 0.16 10.00 15.72
C PRO A 388 0.51 9.21 17.00
N GLY A 389 1.32 8.17 16.83
CA GLY A 389 1.64 7.14 17.80
C GLY A 389 0.51 6.14 18.04
N MET A 390 -0.43 5.98 17.10
CA MET A 390 -1.47 4.93 17.11
C MET A 390 -1.86 4.48 15.69
N SER A 391 -2.08 5.41 14.77
CA SER A 391 -2.53 5.10 13.40
C SER A 391 -1.38 4.94 12.39
N ASP A 392 -0.15 5.16 12.82
CA ASP A 392 1.07 5.02 12.02
C ASP A 392 1.25 3.55 11.65
N ILE A 393 1.59 3.30 10.38
CA ILE A 393 1.89 1.98 9.85
C ILE A 393 3.40 1.78 9.75
N TYR A 394 4.09 2.81 9.31
CA TYR A 394 5.55 2.89 9.22
C TYR A 394 6.08 3.82 10.31
N PRO A 395 7.33 3.62 10.77
CA PRO A 395 7.94 4.44 11.79
C PRO A 395 8.37 5.80 11.22
N GLU A 396 8.46 6.82 12.04
CA GLU A 396 8.86 8.16 11.61
C GLU A 396 10.25 8.22 10.96
N GLU A 397 11.13 7.29 11.31
CA GLU A 397 12.48 7.13 10.74
C GLU A 397 12.46 6.87 9.23
N ASP A 398 11.36 6.30 8.70
CA ASP A 398 11.19 6.05 7.26
C ASP A 398 11.11 7.34 6.45
N LEU A 399 10.81 8.49 7.07
CA LEU A 399 10.92 9.79 6.39
C LEU A 399 12.34 10.11 5.94
N LEU A 400 13.35 9.50 6.58
CA LEU A 400 14.77 9.61 6.23
C LEU A 400 15.27 8.37 5.49
N LEU A 401 14.88 7.18 5.96
CA LEU A 401 15.46 5.91 5.51
C LEU A 401 14.73 5.27 4.32
N ALA A 402 13.42 5.49 4.19
CA ALA A 402 12.56 4.79 3.23
C ALA A 402 11.54 5.71 2.55
N ASN A 403 11.88 7.00 2.42
CA ASN A 403 10.98 8.02 1.88
C ASN A 403 10.65 7.75 0.40
N ASN A 404 9.36 7.62 0.08
CA ASN A 404 8.88 7.33 -1.27
C ASN A 404 9.21 8.39 -2.32
N SER A 405 9.68 9.57 -1.92
CA SER A 405 10.12 10.65 -2.81
C SER A 405 11.64 10.74 -2.99
N MET A 406 12.43 9.88 -2.32
CA MET A 406 13.90 9.96 -2.30
C MET A 406 14.54 9.90 -3.70
N GLY A 407 13.91 9.20 -4.65
CA GLY A 407 14.42 9.06 -6.02
C GLY A 407 13.92 10.13 -6.99
N ALA A 408 13.17 11.13 -6.52
CA ALA A 408 12.50 12.09 -7.39
C ALA A 408 13.47 12.91 -8.26
N HIS A 409 14.65 13.28 -7.73
CA HIS A 409 15.68 14.03 -8.46
C HIS A 409 16.37 13.20 -9.54
N LEU A 410 16.35 11.86 -9.42
CA LEU A 410 16.92 10.94 -10.41
C LEU A 410 15.98 10.69 -11.60
N ARG A 411 14.70 11.07 -11.49
CA ARG A 411 13.66 10.67 -12.45
C ARG A 411 14.02 11.02 -13.89
N ASP A 412 14.27 12.29 -14.19
CA ASP A 412 14.54 12.72 -15.58
C ASP A 412 15.80 12.06 -16.14
N THR A 413 16.84 11.94 -15.32
CA THR A 413 18.10 11.26 -15.64
C THR A 413 17.85 9.80 -16.01
N LEU A 414 17.17 9.04 -15.15
CA LEU A 414 16.94 7.61 -15.35
C LEU A 414 16.02 7.33 -16.54
N LEU A 415 14.95 8.10 -16.70
CA LEU A 415 14.00 7.92 -17.80
C LEU A 415 14.60 8.22 -19.18
N ALA A 416 15.66 9.03 -19.25
CA ALA A 416 16.36 9.38 -20.48
C ALA A 416 17.50 8.40 -20.86
N LEU A 417 17.95 7.53 -19.94
CA LEU A 417 19.07 6.61 -20.16
C LEU A 417 18.98 5.78 -21.46
N PRO A 418 17.82 5.21 -21.86
CA PRO A 418 17.77 4.35 -23.04
C PRO A 418 18.18 5.03 -24.35
N ASP A 419 18.01 6.36 -24.46
CA ASP A 419 18.39 7.16 -25.63
C ASP A 419 19.67 8.00 -25.38
N SER A 420 20.31 7.82 -24.22
CA SER A 420 21.49 8.61 -23.84
C SER A 420 22.73 8.24 -24.65
N GLN A 421 23.62 9.21 -24.82
CA GLN A 421 24.92 9.06 -25.50
C GLN A 421 26.00 9.75 -24.67
N TRP A 422 26.06 9.42 -23.38
CA TRP A 422 27.03 9.99 -22.47
C TRP A 422 28.40 9.36 -22.65
N GLU A 423 29.41 10.03 -22.13
CA GLU A 423 30.74 9.45 -22.02
C GLU A 423 30.71 8.31 -21.00
N GLN A 424 31.51 7.26 -21.21
CA GLN A 424 31.53 6.06 -20.37
C GLN A 424 31.64 6.36 -18.86
N GLY A 425 32.48 7.34 -18.51
CA GLY A 425 32.66 7.76 -17.12
C GLY A 425 31.42 8.35 -16.46
N GLU A 426 30.49 8.93 -17.21
CA GLU A 426 29.25 9.51 -16.67
C GLU A 426 28.28 8.42 -16.22
N TYR A 427 28.19 7.29 -16.94
CA TYR A 427 27.39 6.14 -16.50
C TYR A 427 27.93 5.53 -15.20
N LEU A 428 29.26 5.42 -15.07
CA LEU A 428 29.91 4.91 -13.86
C LEU A 428 29.76 5.88 -12.68
N ASN A 429 29.77 7.19 -12.94
CA ASN A 429 29.48 8.18 -11.90
C ASN A 429 28.03 8.08 -11.42
N LEU A 430 27.07 7.84 -12.33
CA LEU A 430 25.69 7.60 -11.93
C LEU A 430 25.55 6.31 -11.11
N LEU A 431 26.24 5.23 -11.50
CA LEU A 431 26.27 4.01 -10.70
C LEU A 431 26.77 4.29 -9.27
N GLN A 432 27.89 5.01 -9.13
CA GLN A 432 28.43 5.40 -7.83
C GLN A 432 27.47 6.31 -7.05
N GLN A 433 26.76 7.22 -7.73
CA GLN A 433 25.75 8.06 -7.09
C GLN A 433 24.62 7.22 -6.47
N LEU A 434 24.16 6.15 -7.14
CA LEU A 434 23.13 5.26 -6.57
C LEU A 434 23.62 4.55 -5.30
N ASP A 435 24.92 4.19 -5.24
CA ASP A 435 25.55 3.61 -4.05
C ASP A 435 25.72 4.64 -2.92
N ASP A 436 26.18 5.86 -3.25
CA ASP A 436 26.41 6.93 -2.30
C ASP A 436 25.11 7.45 -1.67
N GLU A 437 24.01 7.43 -2.43
CA GLU A 437 22.65 7.72 -1.94
C GLU A 437 22.04 6.56 -1.15
N GLY A 438 22.68 5.39 -1.12
CA GLY A 438 22.27 4.25 -0.30
C GLY A 438 21.01 3.53 -0.77
N LEU A 439 20.70 3.60 -2.08
CA LEU A 439 19.51 2.95 -2.62
C LEU A 439 19.64 1.41 -2.55
N ASP A 440 18.63 0.75 -2.00
CA ASP A 440 18.58 -0.72 -1.96
C ASP A 440 18.52 -1.29 -3.39
N ASP A 441 19.41 -2.25 -3.67
CA ASP A 441 19.50 -2.95 -4.94
C ASP A 441 18.19 -3.64 -5.32
N PHE A 442 17.40 -4.07 -4.33
CA PHE A 442 16.11 -4.71 -4.52
C PHE A 442 14.98 -3.74 -4.86
N THR A 443 15.15 -2.43 -4.64
CA THR A 443 14.14 -1.43 -4.98
C THR A 443 13.79 -1.50 -6.46
N ARG A 444 12.49 -1.56 -6.78
CA ARG A 444 12.05 -1.49 -8.18
C ARG A 444 12.13 -0.04 -8.65
N VAL A 445 12.80 0.19 -9.78
CA VAL A 445 12.97 1.54 -10.33
C VAL A 445 11.61 2.17 -10.64
N ARG A 446 10.62 1.38 -11.06
CA ARG A 446 9.25 1.90 -11.29
C ARG A 446 8.56 2.42 -10.02
N GLU A 447 8.85 1.82 -8.86
CA GLU A 447 8.29 2.22 -7.57
C GLU A 447 9.03 3.46 -7.07
N LEU A 448 10.37 3.44 -7.13
CA LEU A 448 11.23 4.58 -6.80
C LEU A 448 10.86 5.87 -7.54
N LEU A 449 10.53 5.75 -8.84
CA LEU A 449 10.20 6.91 -9.68
C LEU A 449 8.71 7.25 -9.73
N GLY A 450 7.86 6.37 -9.18
CA GLY A 450 6.40 6.50 -9.22
C GLY A 450 5.82 6.40 -10.62
N ILE A 451 6.26 5.43 -11.44
CA ILE A 451 5.79 5.26 -12.83
C ILE A 451 4.97 3.98 -13.02
N ALA A 452 3.89 4.10 -13.79
CA ALA A 452 3.02 2.98 -14.13
C ALA A 452 3.41 2.42 -15.50
N THR A 453 4.37 1.51 -15.51
CA THR A 453 5.07 1.06 -16.72
C THR A 453 4.20 0.23 -17.67
N GLY A 454 3.15 -0.43 -17.16
CA GLY A 454 2.58 -1.60 -17.83
C GLY A 454 3.44 -2.85 -17.61
N LYS A 455 2.93 -4.03 -18.01
CA LYS A 455 3.51 -5.33 -17.67
C LYS A 455 4.38 -5.96 -18.76
N ASP A 456 4.47 -5.32 -19.92
CA ASP A 456 4.98 -5.87 -21.17
C ASP A 456 6.32 -5.23 -21.60
N ASN A 457 7.14 -4.79 -20.64
CA ASN A 457 8.42 -4.13 -20.90
C ASN A 457 9.42 -4.32 -19.74
N GLY A 458 10.69 -3.97 -19.97
CA GLY A 458 11.77 -4.13 -19.00
C GLY A 458 11.62 -3.25 -17.76
N TRP A 459 11.02 -2.05 -17.87
CA TRP A 459 10.78 -1.17 -16.74
C TRP A 459 9.90 -1.81 -15.65
N PHE A 460 9.02 -2.74 -16.04
CA PHE A 460 8.13 -3.42 -15.10
C PHE A 460 8.88 -4.23 -14.03
N THR A 461 9.98 -4.87 -14.42
CA THR A 461 10.80 -5.74 -13.56
C THR A 461 12.11 -5.11 -13.12
N LEU A 462 12.48 -3.96 -13.70
CA LEU A 462 13.76 -3.30 -13.44
C LEU A 462 13.92 -2.95 -11.96
N ARG A 463 15.00 -3.47 -11.36
CA ARG A 463 15.47 -3.09 -10.02
C ARG A 463 16.76 -2.29 -10.09
N VAL A 464 17.13 -1.62 -9.00
CA VAL A 464 18.37 -0.84 -8.91
C VAL A 464 19.60 -1.69 -9.22
N GLY A 465 19.70 -2.92 -8.70
CA GLY A 465 20.82 -3.82 -9.04
C GLY A 465 20.88 -4.21 -10.53
N GLU A 466 19.72 -4.37 -11.18
CA GLU A 466 19.66 -4.61 -12.64
C GLU A 466 20.09 -3.37 -13.43
N LEU A 467 19.68 -2.18 -12.98
CA LEU A 467 20.11 -0.90 -13.55
C LEU A 467 21.63 -0.70 -13.42
N LYS A 468 22.25 -1.10 -12.29
CA LYS A 468 23.71 -1.07 -12.11
C LYS A 468 24.43 -1.93 -13.14
N SER A 469 23.87 -3.10 -13.51
CA SER A 469 24.40 -3.91 -14.62
C SER A 469 24.40 -3.14 -15.95
N MET A 470 23.27 -2.48 -16.28
CA MET A 470 23.15 -1.70 -17.51
C MET A 470 24.09 -0.49 -17.55
N LEU A 471 24.26 0.21 -16.42
CA LEU A 471 25.19 1.33 -16.28
C LEU A 471 26.64 0.88 -16.41
N ALA A 472 27.01 -0.25 -15.80
CA ALA A 472 28.35 -0.82 -15.92
C ALA A 472 28.67 -1.24 -17.37
N LEU A 473 27.69 -1.85 -18.07
CA LEU A 473 27.80 -2.16 -19.51
C LEU A 473 28.01 -0.89 -20.34
N ALA A 474 27.21 0.16 -20.12
CA ALA A 474 27.33 1.42 -20.83
C ALA A 474 28.66 2.14 -20.52
N GLY A 475 29.16 2.00 -19.29
CA GLY A 475 30.44 2.52 -18.82
C GLY A 475 31.66 1.67 -19.21
N GLY A 476 31.47 0.51 -19.83
CA GLY A 476 32.54 -0.40 -20.23
C GLY A 476 33.23 -1.16 -19.10
N ASP A 477 32.63 -1.18 -17.90
CA ASP A 477 33.13 -1.96 -16.76
C ASP A 477 32.50 -3.37 -16.77
N LEU A 478 33.17 -4.30 -17.44
CA LEU A 478 32.65 -5.66 -17.64
C LEU A 478 32.65 -6.52 -16.37
N GLU A 479 33.51 -6.20 -15.39
CA GLU A 479 33.58 -6.93 -14.12
C GLU A 479 32.35 -6.59 -13.26
N GLN A 480 32.04 -5.30 -13.11
CA GLN A 480 30.81 -4.87 -12.43
C GLN A 480 29.56 -5.31 -13.19
N ALA A 481 29.57 -5.20 -14.52
CA ALA A 481 28.45 -5.65 -15.35
C ALA A 481 28.11 -7.13 -15.11
N LEU A 482 29.13 -8.00 -15.02
CA LEU A 482 28.94 -9.41 -14.73
C LEU A 482 28.34 -9.62 -13.34
N SER A 483 28.91 -9.03 -12.29
CA SER A 483 28.41 -9.18 -10.92
C SER A 483 26.92 -8.83 -10.81
N TRP A 484 26.52 -7.71 -11.42
CA TRP A 484 25.12 -7.27 -11.39
C TRP A 484 24.21 -8.04 -12.35
N ALA A 485 24.73 -8.60 -13.46
CA ALA A 485 23.97 -9.51 -14.32
C ALA A 485 23.69 -10.85 -13.62
N GLU A 486 24.63 -11.35 -12.82
CA GLU A 486 24.45 -12.54 -11.97
C GLU A 486 23.41 -12.27 -10.88
N TRP A 487 23.55 -11.17 -10.16
CA TRP A 487 22.53 -10.70 -9.21
C TRP A 487 21.14 -10.60 -9.85
N SER A 488 21.05 -10.06 -11.07
CA SER A 488 19.79 -9.93 -11.79
C SER A 488 19.15 -11.27 -12.13
N LEU A 489 19.93 -12.30 -12.47
CA LEU A 489 19.41 -13.64 -12.66
C LEU A 489 18.96 -14.27 -11.34
N ASP A 490 19.78 -14.17 -10.30
CA ASP A 490 19.49 -14.77 -9.00
C ASP A 490 18.19 -14.23 -8.37
N PHE A 491 17.93 -12.93 -8.52
CA PHE A 491 16.83 -12.26 -7.84
C PHE A 491 15.64 -11.86 -8.73
N ASN A 492 15.77 -11.88 -10.06
CA ASN A 492 14.68 -11.48 -10.97
C ASN A 492 14.27 -12.53 -12.01
N GLN A 493 15.02 -13.64 -12.18
CA GLN A 493 14.70 -14.63 -13.22
C GLN A 493 13.27 -15.20 -13.09
N SER A 494 12.74 -15.31 -11.87
CA SER A 494 11.38 -15.81 -11.61
C SER A 494 10.27 -14.90 -12.14
N VAL A 495 10.54 -13.61 -12.31
CA VAL A 495 9.57 -12.60 -12.78
C VAL A 495 9.84 -12.13 -14.21
N PHE A 496 10.99 -12.47 -14.80
CA PHE A 496 11.27 -12.18 -16.19
C PHE A 496 10.38 -12.97 -17.16
N SER A 497 10.10 -12.35 -18.31
CA SER A 497 9.59 -13.11 -19.45
C SER A 497 10.61 -14.17 -19.88
N ALA A 498 10.15 -15.22 -20.56
CA ALA A 498 11.04 -16.26 -21.08
C ALA A 498 12.14 -15.68 -21.99
N GLU A 499 11.80 -14.64 -22.77
CA GLU A 499 12.71 -13.92 -23.65
C GLU A 499 13.75 -13.11 -22.85
N ARG A 500 13.33 -12.30 -21.87
CA ARG A 500 14.25 -11.50 -21.04
C ARG A 500 15.17 -12.38 -20.21
N GLY A 501 14.65 -13.47 -19.64
CA GLY A 501 15.46 -14.46 -18.93
C GLY A 501 16.46 -15.17 -19.85
N ASN A 502 16.11 -15.39 -21.13
CA ASN A 502 17.05 -15.93 -22.12
C ASN A 502 18.15 -14.93 -22.49
N TYR A 503 17.81 -13.66 -22.67
CA TYR A 503 18.78 -12.58 -22.86
C TYR A 503 19.81 -12.52 -21.72
N TYR A 504 19.37 -12.49 -20.45
CA TYR A 504 20.30 -12.41 -19.33
C TYR A 504 21.21 -13.64 -19.18
N ARG A 505 20.72 -14.85 -19.47
CA ARG A 505 21.57 -16.05 -19.51
C ARG A 505 22.63 -15.96 -20.62
N CYS A 506 22.27 -15.39 -21.77
CA CYS A 506 23.22 -15.14 -22.86
C CYS A 506 24.24 -14.08 -22.44
N LEU A 507 23.80 -12.95 -21.91
CA LEU A 507 24.65 -11.85 -21.44
C LEU A 507 25.66 -12.30 -20.38
N GLN A 508 25.22 -13.02 -19.34
CA GLN A 508 26.10 -13.59 -18.32
C GLN A 508 27.19 -14.45 -18.95
N THR A 509 26.81 -15.34 -19.88
CA THR A 509 27.75 -16.24 -20.55
C THR A 509 28.78 -15.48 -21.40
N LEU A 510 28.35 -14.45 -22.13
CA LEU A 510 29.23 -13.64 -22.95
C LEU A 510 30.16 -12.76 -22.10
N LEU A 511 29.68 -12.21 -20.97
CA LEU A 511 30.51 -11.46 -20.02
C LEU A 511 31.57 -12.34 -19.37
N GLN A 512 31.20 -13.55 -18.93
CA GLN A 512 32.15 -14.55 -18.42
C GLN A 512 33.24 -14.86 -19.45
N LEU A 513 32.86 -15.01 -20.73
CA LEU A 513 33.83 -15.26 -21.80
C LEU A 513 34.72 -14.04 -22.09
N ALA A 514 34.17 -12.82 -22.05
CA ALA A 514 34.92 -11.60 -22.29
C ALA A 514 36.03 -11.38 -21.25
N LEU A 515 35.84 -11.89 -20.03
CA LEU A 515 36.81 -11.83 -18.93
C LEU A 515 37.79 -13.03 -18.90
N GLU A 516 37.70 -13.96 -19.86
CA GLU A 516 38.56 -15.15 -19.96
C GLU A 516 39.63 -14.98 -21.05
N PRO A 517 40.84 -14.47 -20.73
CA PRO A 517 41.85 -14.11 -21.73
C PRO A 517 42.44 -15.30 -22.50
N GLU A 518 42.27 -16.52 -21.99
CA GLU A 518 42.78 -17.75 -22.62
C GLU A 518 41.84 -18.35 -23.66
N ARG A 519 40.63 -17.78 -23.84
CA ARG A 519 39.59 -18.32 -24.71
C ARG A 519 39.30 -17.38 -25.88
N GLU A 520 39.15 -17.93 -27.08
CA GLU A 520 38.82 -17.17 -28.28
C GLU A 520 37.29 -17.12 -28.50
N PRO A 521 36.63 -15.94 -28.44
CA PRO A 521 35.17 -15.85 -28.52
C PRO A 521 34.55 -16.47 -29.77
N ALA A 522 35.22 -16.34 -30.92
CA ALA A 522 34.74 -16.86 -32.21
C ALA A 522 34.53 -18.38 -32.21
N LEU A 523 35.24 -19.14 -31.36
CA LEU A 523 35.12 -20.60 -31.28
C LEU A 523 33.81 -21.06 -30.61
N TYR A 524 33.14 -20.19 -29.86
CA TYR A 524 31.92 -20.51 -29.12
C TYR A 524 30.65 -19.97 -29.78
N TYR A 525 30.79 -19.08 -30.77
CA TYR A 525 29.67 -18.36 -31.41
C TYR A 525 28.55 -19.29 -31.89
N ASP A 526 28.87 -20.32 -32.66
CA ASP A 526 27.87 -21.26 -33.19
C ASP A 526 27.12 -22.01 -32.06
N ALA A 527 27.79 -22.29 -30.93
CA ALA A 527 27.15 -22.92 -29.78
C ALA A 527 26.22 -21.95 -29.06
N PHE A 528 26.63 -20.68 -28.91
CA PHE A 528 25.80 -19.63 -28.32
C PHE A 528 24.55 -19.37 -29.14
N VAL A 529 24.68 -19.23 -30.47
CA VAL A 529 23.52 -19.04 -31.36
C VAL A 529 22.56 -20.23 -31.26
N ARG A 530 23.06 -21.46 -31.12
CA ARG A 530 22.21 -22.65 -30.93
C ARG A 530 21.53 -22.72 -29.56
N MET A 531 22.15 -22.19 -28.51
CA MET A 531 21.62 -22.21 -27.15
C MET A 531 20.61 -21.08 -26.93
N TYR A 532 21.00 -19.86 -27.29
CA TYR A 532 20.27 -18.63 -26.94
C TYR A 532 19.48 -18.05 -28.12
N GLY A 533 19.77 -18.46 -29.34
CA GLY A 533 19.22 -17.85 -30.55
C GLY A 533 20.05 -16.64 -31.02
N GLN A 534 19.92 -16.31 -32.31
CA GLN A 534 20.69 -15.23 -32.94
C GLN A 534 20.39 -13.87 -32.29
N ASP A 535 19.12 -13.54 -32.12
CA ASP A 535 18.68 -12.24 -31.59
C ASP A 535 19.25 -11.95 -30.18
N ALA A 536 19.29 -12.97 -29.31
CA ALA A 536 19.82 -12.81 -27.96
C ALA A 536 21.35 -12.62 -27.95
N VAL A 537 22.07 -13.34 -28.82
CA VAL A 537 23.53 -13.19 -28.96
C VAL A 537 23.87 -11.80 -29.50
N ASP A 538 23.14 -11.33 -30.50
CA ASP A 538 23.36 -10.00 -31.08
C ASP A 538 23.07 -8.89 -30.07
N ALA A 539 21.94 -8.96 -29.35
CA ALA A 539 21.58 -7.99 -28.34
C ALA A 539 22.57 -7.98 -27.15
N ALA A 540 22.99 -9.14 -26.66
CA ALA A 540 23.96 -9.22 -25.57
C ALA A 540 25.34 -8.72 -26.00
N SER A 541 25.76 -9.01 -27.24
CA SER A 541 27.01 -8.49 -27.80
C SER A 541 26.99 -6.97 -27.93
N ALA A 542 25.89 -6.39 -28.43
CA ALA A 542 25.71 -4.95 -28.52
C ALA A 542 25.67 -4.26 -27.15
N ALA A 543 25.17 -4.94 -26.11
CA ALA A 543 25.22 -4.45 -24.74
C ALA A 543 26.65 -4.42 -24.18
N ILE A 544 27.45 -5.47 -24.44
CA ILE A 544 28.85 -5.57 -24.00
C ILE A 544 29.74 -4.53 -24.68
N THR A 545 29.48 -4.18 -25.95
CA THR A 545 30.23 -3.11 -26.64
C THR A 545 29.80 -1.70 -26.21
N GLY A 546 28.78 -1.57 -25.36
CA GLY A 546 28.23 -0.28 -24.93
C GLY A 546 27.30 0.38 -25.96
N GLU A 547 26.98 -0.28 -27.07
CA GLU A 547 26.12 0.29 -28.12
C GLU A 547 24.64 0.28 -27.72
N GLN A 548 24.17 -0.77 -27.03
CA GLN A 548 22.78 -0.92 -26.57
C GLN A 548 22.70 -1.60 -25.20
N SER A 549 23.11 -0.90 -24.15
CA SER A 549 23.22 -1.46 -22.80
C SER A 549 21.88 -1.52 -22.02
N PHE A 550 20.87 -0.75 -22.41
CA PHE A 550 19.57 -0.65 -21.70
C PHE A 550 18.51 -1.59 -22.30
N TYR A 551 18.79 -2.89 -22.35
CA TYR A 551 17.94 -3.87 -23.05
C TYR A 551 16.50 -3.93 -22.53
N GLY A 552 15.55 -3.79 -23.45
CA GLY A 552 14.11 -3.84 -23.18
C GLY A 552 13.56 -2.60 -22.45
N LEU A 553 14.38 -1.56 -22.29
CA LEU A 553 13.96 -0.23 -21.86
C LEU A 553 13.79 0.67 -23.09
N PHE A 554 12.88 1.62 -22.98
CA PHE A 554 12.66 2.70 -23.95
C PHE A 554 12.66 4.02 -23.20
N ALA A 555 13.10 5.11 -23.84
CA ALA A 555 13.10 6.42 -23.22
C ALA A 555 11.67 6.88 -22.93
N ILE A 556 11.49 7.51 -21.78
CA ILE A 556 10.19 8.00 -21.31
C ILE A 556 10.28 9.51 -21.20
N ASP A 557 9.37 10.20 -21.89
CA ASP A 557 9.28 11.66 -21.83
C ASP A 557 8.69 12.14 -20.49
N SER A 558 8.88 13.42 -20.16
CA SER A 558 8.38 14.04 -18.92
C SER A 558 6.86 14.04 -18.76
N ASP A 559 6.12 13.88 -19.86
CA ASP A 559 4.65 13.77 -19.86
C ASP A 559 4.20 12.29 -19.83
N LEU A 560 5.15 11.35 -19.74
CA LEU A 560 4.95 9.91 -19.58
C LEU A 560 4.09 9.31 -20.71
N THR A 561 4.14 9.89 -21.92
CA THR A 561 3.23 9.54 -23.03
C THR A 561 3.47 8.14 -23.56
N ALA A 562 4.70 7.63 -23.44
CA ALA A 562 5.05 6.26 -23.79
C ALA A 562 4.39 5.21 -22.88
N LEU A 563 3.97 5.59 -21.66
CA LEU A 563 3.42 4.69 -20.65
C LEU A 563 1.88 4.66 -20.70
N LYS A 564 1.29 3.79 -21.52
CA LYS A 564 -0.17 3.67 -21.67
C LYS A 564 -0.91 3.45 -20.34
N ALA A 565 -0.37 2.61 -19.46
CA ALA A 565 -0.97 2.36 -18.15
C ALA A 565 -0.97 3.62 -17.28
N HIS A 566 0.09 4.42 -17.37
CA HIS A 566 0.18 5.71 -16.71
C HIS A 566 -0.78 6.74 -17.31
N GLN A 567 -0.92 6.80 -18.64
CA GLN A 567 -1.90 7.68 -19.29
C GLN A 567 -3.35 7.34 -18.87
N SER A 568 -3.69 6.06 -18.72
CA SER A 568 -4.98 5.63 -18.13
C SER A 568 -5.15 6.12 -16.69
N LEU A 569 -4.10 6.06 -15.88
CA LEU A 569 -4.09 6.58 -14.51
C LEU A 569 -4.33 8.10 -14.50
N LEU A 570 -3.61 8.87 -15.30
CA LEU A 570 -3.79 10.34 -15.39
C LEU A 570 -5.19 10.71 -15.88
N ALA A 571 -5.75 9.96 -16.83
CA ALA A 571 -7.12 10.15 -17.29
C ALA A 571 -8.16 9.89 -16.18
N ALA A 572 -7.93 8.90 -15.32
CA ALA A 572 -8.76 8.66 -14.15
C ALA A 572 -8.61 9.80 -13.12
N TYR A 573 -7.39 10.31 -12.90
CA TYR A 573 -7.13 11.42 -11.99
C TYR A 573 -7.81 12.72 -12.47
N GLU A 574 -7.81 13.00 -13.76
CA GLU A 574 -8.46 14.20 -14.31
C GLU A 574 -9.99 14.18 -14.09
N LYS A 575 -10.64 13.01 -14.01
CA LYS A 575 -12.05 12.91 -13.58
C LYS A 575 -12.22 13.47 -12.16
N LEU A 576 -11.29 13.15 -11.25
CA LEU A 576 -11.26 13.67 -9.87
C LEU A 576 -10.94 15.16 -9.82
N GLN A 577 -9.94 15.63 -10.56
CA GLN A 577 -9.61 17.06 -10.63
C GLN A 577 -10.82 17.90 -11.04
N ASN A 578 -11.60 17.41 -12.02
CA ASN A 578 -12.83 18.06 -12.44
C ASN A 578 -13.93 18.04 -11.37
N ALA A 579 -14.09 16.94 -10.63
CA ALA A 579 -15.04 16.87 -9.52
C ALA A 579 -14.67 17.85 -8.39
N LYS A 580 -13.39 17.92 -8.01
CA LYS A 580 -12.85 18.86 -7.02
C LYS A 580 -13.08 20.31 -7.43
N ARG A 581 -12.73 20.70 -8.67
CA ARG A 581 -12.98 22.06 -9.19
C ARG A 581 -14.45 22.44 -9.08
N ARG A 582 -15.37 21.54 -9.49
CA ARG A 582 -16.82 21.80 -9.42
C ARG A 582 -17.32 21.95 -7.99
N HIS A 583 -16.81 21.15 -7.05
CA HIS A 583 -17.22 21.23 -5.66
C HIS A 583 -16.80 22.56 -5.02
N TRP A 584 -15.50 22.91 -5.10
CA TRP A 584 -14.97 24.13 -4.48
C TRP A 584 -15.37 25.43 -5.18
N GLN A 585 -15.79 25.40 -6.45
CA GLN A 585 -16.41 26.58 -7.08
C GLN A 585 -17.79 26.92 -6.51
N ASN A 586 -18.47 25.93 -5.91
CA ASN A 586 -19.83 26.07 -5.38
C ASN A 586 -19.89 26.09 -3.84
N ALA A 587 -18.77 25.83 -3.16
CA ALA A 587 -18.60 25.89 -1.71
C ALA A 587 -18.16 27.29 -1.29
#